data_AF-A0A671TSP4-F1
#
_entry.id   AF-A0A671TSP4-F1
#
_cell.length_a   1.000
_cell.length_b   1.000
_cell.length_c   1.000
_cell.angle_alpha   90.00
_cell.angle_beta   90.00
_cell.angle_gamma   90.00
#
_symmetry.space_group_name_H-M   'P 1'
#
loop_
_entity.id
_entity.type
_entity.pdbx_description
1 polymer ?
#
loop_
_entity_poly.entity_id
_entity_poly.type
_entity_poly.pdbx_seq_one_letter_code
_entity_poly.pdbx_strand_id
1 'polypeptide(L)'
;MKPLDLRVYEDIPETPVDADAPVHPPVSETHPYDNQDPKNMPADTGYGCKMVDGVVHVYTKKTNMDKSAELDLPYPDLKEYIADMNVMMALIINGPVKSFCYRRLQYLSSKFQMHILLNEMKELAAQKKVPHRDFYNIRKVDTHIHASSCMNQKHLLRFIKRAMKKYPGEIVHIERGRGQTLKEVFETMNLTAFDLSVDTLDMHADRNTFHRFDKFNAKYNPIGESILREIFIKTDNHIEGKYFAHIIKEVMYDLEESKYQNSELRLSIYGRSRDEWDKLAQWAVKHRVYSDNVRWLIQVPRLFDVYHTKKQLANFQEMLENIFMPLFEVTINPRSHPELHLFLEHVVGFDSVDDESKPEHHIFNLDSPLPVDWTEEDNPPYSYYLYYTYANMTVLNHLRRYEGENLLVLLKRKTQRCTSSCIYLFVPFALFDIHQAPVLQYLYYLAQVGIAMSPLSNNSLFLSYHRNPLPEYLSRGLMVSLSTDDPLQFHFTKEPLMEEYSIATQVWKLSSCDMCELARNSVLMSGFSHKAKSYWLGPSYSREGPESNDIRRTNVPDIRVAYRSETLLEELQLITHAVRTEELDTIDEEDSLSMGPLPAGGR
;
A
#
# COMPACT_ATOMS: atom_id res chain seq x y z
N MET A 1 -12.13 31.68 4.86
CA MET A 1 -11.99 30.21 4.84
C MET A 1 -12.56 29.66 6.14
N LYS A 2 -13.55 28.76 6.09
CA LYS A 2 -13.91 27.98 7.28
C LYS A 2 -12.71 27.07 7.57
N PRO A 3 -12.24 26.96 8.81
CA PRO A 3 -11.19 25.99 9.14
C PRO A 3 -11.75 24.60 8.79
N LEU A 4 -11.07 23.88 7.90
CA LEU A 4 -11.31 22.44 7.73
C LEU A 4 -11.20 21.82 9.12
N ASP A 5 -12.26 21.17 9.59
CA ASP A 5 -12.22 20.48 10.87
C ASP A 5 -11.33 19.25 10.71
N LEU A 6 -10.04 19.41 11.03
CA LEU A 6 -8.98 18.40 10.84
C LEU A 6 -9.18 17.15 11.73
N ARG A 7 -10.23 17.12 12.58
CA ARG A 7 -10.61 15.99 13.44
C ARG A 7 -11.42 14.90 12.72
N VAL A 8 -11.70 15.09 11.43
CA VAL A 8 -12.53 14.17 10.63
C VAL A 8 -11.83 12.84 10.32
N TYR A 9 -10.57 12.60 10.74
CA TYR A 9 -9.81 11.38 10.40
C TYR A 9 -9.16 10.63 11.58
N GLU A 10 -9.71 10.73 12.80
CA GLU A 10 -9.28 9.84 13.89
C GLU A 10 -9.84 8.42 13.67
N ASP A 11 -8.94 7.42 13.64
CA ASP A 11 -9.27 5.99 13.64
C ASP A 11 -10.17 5.67 14.85
N ILE A 12 -11.02 4.65 14.74
CA ILE A 12 -11.88 4.20 15.85
C ILE A 12 -10.98 4.02 17.10
N PRO A 13 -11.30 4.66 18.24
CA PRO A 13 -10.40 4.71 19.38
C PRO A 13 -10.26 3.33 20.03
N GLU A 14 -9.32 2.52 19.53
CA GLU A 14 -8.85 1.33 20.22
C GLU A 14 -7.99 1.79 21.41
N THR A 15 -8.37 1.37 22.63
CA THR A 15 -7.60 1.66 23.82
C THR A 15 -6.17 1.10 23.70
N PRO A 16 -5.12 1.91 23.90
CA PRO A 16 -3.75 1.42 23.90
C PRO A 16 -3.54 0.39 25.00
N VAL A 17 -2.57 -0.49 24.79
CA VAL A 17 -2.27 -1.57 25.72
C VAL A 17 -1.49 -1.02 26.91
N ASP A 18 -1.62 -1.61 28.10
CA ASP A 18 -0.80 -1.25 29.27
C ASP A 18 0.71 -1.35 29.00
N ALA A 19 1.49 -0.51 29.69
CA ALA A 19 2.95 -0.45 29.53
C ALA A 19 3.67 -1.78 29.86
N ASP A 20 3.13 -2.54 30.82
CA ASP A 20 3.65 -3.84 31.27
C ASP A 20 3.15 -5.03 30.43
N ALA A 21 2.34 -4.79 29.40
CA ALA A 21 1.80 -5.85 28.59
C ALA A 21 2.89 -6.59 27.79
N PRO A 22 2.73 -7.91 27.55
CA PRO A 22 3.69 -8.69 26.79
C PRO A 22 3.83 -8.12 25.38
N VAL A 23 5.02 -8.19 24.79
CA VAL A 23 5.30 -7.67 23.44
C VAL A 23 4.52 -8.40 22.34
N HIS A 24 3.97 -9.57 22.67
CA HIS A 24 3.16 -10.37 21.75
C HIS A 24 1.66 -10.15 22.05
N PRO A 25 0.85 -9.78 21.04
CA PRO A 25 -0.59 -9.77 21.19
C PRO A 25 -1.09 -11.18 21.50
N PRO A 26 -2.19 -11.31 22.27
CA PRO A 26 -2.81 -12.60 22.51
C PRO A 26 -3.32 -13.19 21.19
N VAL A 27 -3.01 -14.47 20.94
CA VAL A 27 -3.52 -15.23 19.80
C VAL A 27 -4.98 -15.59 20.10
N SER A 28 -5.88 -15.33 19.15
CA SER A 28 -7.29 -15.75 19.30
C SER A 28 -7.37 -17.28 19.33
N GLU A 29 -8.10 -17.83 20.31
CA GLU A 29 -8.35 -19.28 20.40
C GLU A 29 -9.33 -19.78 19.32
N THR A 30 -10.04 -18.87 18.65
CA THR A 30 -11.05 -19.18 17.62
C THR A 30 -10.64 -18.61 16.27
N HIS A 31 -10.85 -19.38 15.20
CA HIS A 31 -10.52 -18.96 13.84
C HIS A 31 -11.52 -17.87 13.38
N PRO A 32 -11.09 -16.75 12.79
CA PRO A 32 -11.98 -15.64 12.43
C PRO A 32 -13.16 -16.07 11.54
N TYR A 33 -12.90 -17.00 10.60
CA TYR A 33 -13.93 -17.53 9.70
C TYR A 33 -14.85 -18.62 10.28
N ASP A 34 -14.79 -18.94 11.58
CA ASP A 34 -15.72 -19.91 12.19
C ASP A 34 -17.10 -19.27 12.50
N ASN A 35 -17.20 -17.94 12.56
CA ASN A 35 -18.44 -17.19 12.82
C ASN A 35 -19.26 -16.90 11.54
N GLN A 36 -19.55 -17.93 10.74
CA GLN A 36 -20.27 -17.76 9.45
C GLN A 36 -21.80 -17.59 9.60
N ASP A 37 -22.37 -17.69 10.80
CA ASP A 37 -23.82 -17.63 10.98
C ASP A 37 -24.35 -16.21 10.66
N PRO A 38 -25.23 -16.03 9.66
CA PRO A 38 -25.84 -14.73 9.32
C PRO A 38 -26.60 -14.07 10.47
N LYS A 39 -26.91 -14.83 11.53
CA LYS A 39 -27.51 -14.31 12.78
C LYS A 39 -26.54 -13.49 13.62
N ASN A 40 -25.24 -13.73 13.50
CA ASN A 40 -24.19 -12.97 14.19
C ASN A 40 -23.76 -11.72 13.42
N MET A 41 -24.23 -11.56 12.18
CA MET A 41 -23.91 -10.43 11.31
C MET A 41 -24.86 -9.24 11.53
N PRO A 42 -24.38 -7.99 11.34
CA PRO A 42 -25.22 -6.80 11.40
C PRO A 42 -26.43 -6.90 10.46
N ALA A 43 -27.52 -6.22 10.83
CA ALA A 43 -28.73 -6.18 10.02
C ALA A 43 -28.60 -5.19 8.85
N ASP A 44 -29.42 -5.39 7.81
CA ASP A 44 -29.51 -4.46 6.67
C ASP A 44 -29.88 -3.06 7.16
N THR A 45 -29.01 -2.10 6.86
CA THR A 45 -29.17 -0.68 7.20
C THR A 45 -30.26 -0.01 6.37
N GLY A 46 -30.65 -0.60 5.23
CA GLY A 46 -31.73 -0.13 4.37
C GLY A 46 -31.34 0.99 3.38
N TYR A 47 -30.06 1.35 3.31
CA TYR A 47 -29.55 2.31 2.33
C TYR A 47 -29.62 1.77 0.89
N GLY A 48 -29.77 2.67 -0.08
CA GLY A 48 -29.58 2.39 -1.51
C GLY A 48 -28.25 2.95 -1.99
N CYS A 49 -27.60 2.31 -2.96
CA CYS A 49 -26.39 2.83 -3.59
C CYS A 49 -26.53 2.84 -5.12
N LYS A 50 -25.95 3.84 -5.77
CA LYS A 50 -25.87 3.92 -7.23
C LYS A 50 -24.61 4.68 -7.64
N MET A 51 -23.89 4.16 -8.64
CA MET A 51 -22.78 4.88 -9.26
C MET A 51 -23.31 5.90 -10.28
N VAL A 52 -22.86 7.15 -10.16
CA VAL A 52 -23.17 8.25 -11.07
C VAL A 52 -21.83 8.88 -11.46
N ASP A 53 -21.56 8.95 -12.77
CA ASP A 53 -20.33 9.52 -13.32
C ASP A 53 -19.04 8.95 -12.70
N GLY A 54 -19.06 7.66 -12.38
CA GLY A 54 -17.96 6.91 -11.75
C GLY A 54 -17.74 7.11 -10.25
N VAL A 55 -18.60 7.85 -9.55
CA VAL A 55 -18.59 7.93 -8.07
C VAL A 55 -19.86 7.29 -7.51
N VAL A 56 -19.74 6.47 -6.46
CA VAL A 56 -20.89 5.87 -5.79
C VAL A 56 -21.55 6.89 -4.86
N HIS A 57 -22.86 7.08 -5.04
CA HIS A 57 -23.71 7.87 -4.17
C HIS A 57 -24.59 6.94 -3.32
N VAL A 58 -24.71 7.25 -2.03
CA VAL A 58 -25.51 6.48 -1.06
C VAL A 58 -26.75 7.27 -0.69
N TYR A 59 -27.91 6.62 -0.69
CA TYR A 59 -29.22 7.20 -0.44
C TYR A 59 -29.88 6.56 0.78
N THR A 60 -30.61 7.37 1.54
CA THR A 60 -31.35 6.97 2.75
C THR A 60 -32.43 5.91 2.53
N LYS A 61 -32.92 5.74 1.31
CA LYS A 61 -33.92 4.71 0.95
C LYS A 61 -33.58 4.04 -0.38
N LYS A 62 -33.75 2.71 -0.43
CA LYS A 62 -33.57 1.89 -1.65
C LYS A 62 -34.46 2.29 -2.83
N THR A 63 -35.64 2.86 -2.57
CA THR A 63 -36.65 3.13 -3.61
C THR A 63 -36.68 4.57 -4.13
N ASN A 64 -36.16 5.55 -3.37
CA ASN A 64 -36.20 6.96 -3.77
C ASN A 64 -34.78 7.53 -3.83
N MET A 65 -34.14 7.36 -4.98
CA MET A 65 -32.79 7.85 -5.29
C MET A 65 -32.83 9.28 -5.85
N ASP A 66 -33.52 10.18 -5.16
CA ASP A 66 -33.52 11.61 -5.48
C ASP A 66 -32.36 12.29 -4.73
N LYS A 67 -31.82 13.40 -5.29
CA LYS A 67 -30.77 14.20 -4.65
C LYS A 67 -31.11 14.67 -3.23
N SER A 68 -32.39 14.79 -2.89
CA SER A 68 -32.84 15.15 -1.54
C SER A 68 -32.71 14.03 -0.50
N ALA A 69 -32.52 12.78 -0.94
CA ALA A 69 -32.41 11.60 -0.09
C ALA A 69 -30.97 11.07 0.01
N GLU A 70 -30.01 11.76 -0.63
CA GLU A 70 -28.60 11.42 -0.64
C GLU A 70 -27.97 11.68 0.74
N LEU A 71 -27.13 10.76 1.19
CA LEU A 71 -26.37 10.89 2.43
C LEU A 71 -25.16 11.79 2.18
N ASP A 72 -24.94 12.76 3.07
CA ASP A 72 -23.80 13.68 2.97
C ASP A 72 -22.49 12.97 3.35
N LEU A 73 -21.83 12.40 2.34
CA LEU A 73 -20.54 11.73 2.43
C LEU A 73 -19.53 12.54 1.60
N PRO A 74 -18.75 13.43 2.24
CA PRO A 74 -17.89 14.35 1.50
C PRO A 74 -16.73 13.59 0.82
N TYR A 75 -16.46 13.95 -0.44
CA TYR A 75 -15.31 13.51 -1.22
C TYR A 75 -14.80 14.72 -2.05
N PRO A 76 -13.53 14.74 -2.49
CA PRO A 76 -13.04 15.87 -3.29
C PRO A 76 -13.71 15.89 -4.66
N ASP A 77 -14.24 17.05 -5.03
CA ASP A 77 -14.83 17.23 -6.35
C ASP A 77 -13.76 17.14 -7.45
N LEU A 78 -14.16 16.69 -8.64
CA LEU A 78 -13.25 16.58 -9.79
C LEU A 78 -12.57 17.91 -10.13
N LYS A 79 -13.31 19.01 -9.98
CA LYS A 79 -12.80 20.37 -10.21
C LYS A 79 -11.74 20.78 -9.20
N GLU A 80 -11.94 20.43 -7.94
CA GLU A 80 -11.00 20.69 -6.87
C GLU A 80 -9.73 19.84 -7.06
N TYR A 81 -9.89 18.55 -7.33
CA TYR A 81 -8.78 17.64 -7.63
C TYR A 81 -7.88 18.15 -8.75
N ILE A 82 -8.46 18.54 -9.88
CA ILE A 82 -7.70 19.03 -11.04
C ILE A 82 -7.05 20.38 -10.75
N ALA A 83 -7.73 21.28 -10.03
CA ALA A 83 -7.16 22.56 -9.63
C ALA A 83 -5.92 22.34 -8.74
N ASP A 84 -6.03 21.47 -7.73
CA ASP A 84 -4.94 21.14 -6.82
C ASP A 84 -3.80 20.41 -7.53
N MET A 85 -4.11 19.48 -8.44
CA MET A 85 -3.11 18.80 -9.27
C MET A 85 -2.32 19.80 -10.13
N ASN A 86 -3.00 20.78 -10.72
CA ASN A 86 -2.35 21.83 -11.52
C ASN A 86 -1.46 22.74 -10.66
N VAL A 87 -1.90 23.10 -9.45
CA VAL A 87 -1.07 23.84 -8.48
C VAL A 87 0.18 23.04 -8.14
N MET A 88 0.02 21.74 -7.85
CA MET A 88 1.14 20.84 -7.55
C MET A 88 2.13 20.74 -8.72
N MET A 89 1.65 20.54 -9.95
CA MET A 89 2.51 20.52 -11.14
C MET A 89 3.25 21.85 -11.34
N ALA A 90 2.57 22.97 -11.14
CA ALA A 90 3.19 24.29 -11.23
C ALA A 90 4.31 24.48 -10.19
N LEU A 91 4.11 24.01 -8.94
CA LEU A 91 5.11 24.06 -7.88
C LEU A 91 6.33 23.18 -8.17
N ILE A 92 6.13 21.99 -8.75
CA ILE A 92 7.22 21.08 -9.11
C ILE A 92 8.13 21.68 -10.19
N ILE A 93 7.53 22.37 -11.17
CA ILE A 93 8.24 22.99 -12.29
C ILE A 93 8.89 24.32 -11.89
N ASN A 94 8.40 24.97 -10.83
CA ASN A 94 8.92 26.26 -10.36
C ASN A 94 10.41 26.19 -9.97
N GLY A 95 11.25 26.93 -10.70
CA GLY A 95 12.72 26.91 -10.55
C GLY A 95 13.23 27.36 -9.17
N PRO A 96 12.78 28.51 -8.64
CA PRO A 96 13.08 28.93 -7.27
C PRO A 96 12.72 27.90 -6.20
N VAL A 97 11.50 27.35 -6.23
CA VAL A 97 11.03 26.33 -5.27
C VAL A 97 11.89 25.07 -5.36
N LYS A 98 12.15 24.58 -6.58
CA LYS A 98 13.03 23.44 -6.82
C LYS A 98 14.42 23.65 -6.24
N SER A 99 15.00 24.84 -6.43
CA SER A 99 16.33 25.17 -5.91
C SER A 99 16.35 25.25 -4.38
N PHE A 100 15.29 25.82 -3.78
CA PHE A 100 15.12 25.87 -2.33
C PHE A 100 15.02 24.46 -1.73
N CYS A 101 14.09 23.63 -2.23
CA CYS A 101 13.89 22.27 -1.75
C CYS A 101 15.16 21.43 -1.90
N TYR A 102 15.88 21.54 -3.02
CA TYR A 102 17.15 20.86 -3.21
C TYR A 102 18.18 21.27 -2.15
N ARG A 103 18.33 22.57 -1.85
CA ARG A 103 19.24 23.04 -0.79
C ARG A 103 18.84 22.51 0.59
N ARG A 104 17.54 22.49 0.92
CA ARG A 104 17.04 21.93 2.19
C ARG A 104 17.35 20.43 2.29
N LEU A 105 17.10 19.66 1.23
CA LEU A 105 17.38 18.22 1.20
C LEU A 105 18.88 17.91 1.33
N GLN A 106 19.75 18.73 0.75
CA GLN A 106 21.20 18.60 0.94
C GLN A 106 21.62 18.95 2.37
N TYR A 107 21.02 19.99 2.95
CA TYR A 107 21.21 20.35 4.36
C TYR A 107 20.82 19.19 5.30
N LEU A 108 19.65 18.58 5.10
CA LEU A 108 19.19 17.43 5.89
C LEU A 108 20.19 16.27 5.85
N SER A 109 20.67 15.91 4.66
CA SER A 109 21.66 14.85 4.49
C SER A 109 22.98 15.16 5.21
N SER A 110 23.49 16.39 5.08
CA SER A 110 24.72 16.83 5.76
C SER A 110 24.54 16.90 7.28
N LYS A 111 23.39 17.36 7.77
CA LYS A 111 23.06 17.41 9.21
C LYS A 111 23.06 16.00 9.79
N PHE A 112 22.52 15.01 9.07
CA PHE A 112 22.51 13.62 9.53
C PHE A 112 23.90 13.00 9.55
N GLN A 113 24.73 13.29 8.56
CA GLN A 113 26.13 12.86 8.56
C GLN A 113 26.89 13.43 9.77
N MET A 114 26.67 14.70 10.11
CA MET A 114 27.24 15.30 11.31
C MET A 114 26.72 14.64 12.59
N HIS A 115 25.42 14.32 12.65
CA HIS A 115 24.83 13.59 13.79
C HIS A 115 25.48 12.23 14.00
N ILE A 116 25.67 11.44 12.94
CA ILE A 116 26.34 10.14 13.01
C ILE A 116 27.74 10.32 13.60
N LEU A 117 28.55 11.24 13.06
CA LEU A 117 29.92 11.49 13.54
C LEU A 117 30.00 11.83 15.03
N LEU A 118 28.99 12.52 15.58
CA LEU A 118 28.97 12.95 16.97
C LEU A 118 28.33 11.93 17.94
N ASN A 119 27.38 11.13 17.46
CA ASN A 119 26.46 10.37 18.32
C ASN A 119 26.42 8.86 18.06
N GLU A 120 27.01 8.34 16.99
CA GLU A 120 26.97 6.90 16.65
C GLU A 120 27.42 6.01 17.83
N MET A 121 28.51 6.36 18.50
CA MET A 121 29.01 5.59 19.65
C MET A 121 28.04 5.63 20.84
N LYS A 122 27.30 6.73 21.02
CA LYS A 122 26.28 6.85 22.08
C LYS A 122 25.02 6.06 21.73
N GLU A 123 24.60 6.10 20.47
CA GLU A 123 23.50 5.28 19.96
C GLU A 123 23.79 3.79 20.15
N LEU A 124 24.98 3.33 19.76
CA LEU A 124 25.41 1.95 19.94
C LEU A 124 25.47 1.56 21.42
N ALA A 125 25.98 2.44 22.29
CA ALA A 125 26.00 2.19 23.73
C ALA A 125 24.58 2.10 24.32
N ALA A 126 23.62 2.88 23.81
CA ALA A 126 22.22 2.81 24.23
C ALA A 126 21.57 1.49 23.82
N GLN A 127 21.78 1.01 22.60
CA GLN A 127 21.28 -0.31 22.16
C GLN A 127 21.86 -1.44 23.03
N LYS A 128 23.17 -1.41 23.30
CA LYS A 128 23.84 -2.43 24.15
C LYS A 128 23.34 -2.47 25.59
N LYS A 129 22.75 -1.38 26.10
CA LYS A 129 22.16 -1.34 27.45
C LYS A 129 20.83 -2.07 27.53
N VAL A 130 20.15 -2.32 26.41
CA VAL A 130 18.88 -3.04 26.37
C VAL A 130 19.16 -4.53 26.25
N PRO A 131 18.95 -5.34 27.30
CA PRO A 131 19.18 -6.77 27.22
C PRO A 131 18.13 -7.43 26.33
N HIS A 132 18.49 -8.54 25.69
CA HIS A 132 17.60 -9.37 24.87
C HIS A 132 16.94 -8.68 23.66
N ARG A 133 17.44 -7.51 23.23
CA ARG A 133 16.99 -6.87 22.00
C ARG A 133 18.13 -6.71 21.01
N ASP A 134 17.92 -7.26 19.84
CA ASP A 134 18.77 -7.15 18.67
C ASP A 134 17.89 -7.04 17.42
N PHE A 135 18.52 -6.99 16.25
CA PHE A 135 17.80 -6.90 14.98
C PHE A 135 16.91 -8.12 14.67
N TYR A 136 17.14 -9.29 15.28
CA TYR A 136 16.31 -10.47 15.09
C TYR A 136 15.07 -10.45 15.98
N ASN A 137 15.11 -9.73 17.10
CA ASN A 137 14.04 -9.68 18.10
C ASN A 137 13.16 -8.43 18.01
N ILE A 138 13.29 -7.63 16.94
CA ILE A 138 12.39 -6.53 16.62
C ILE A 138 11.38 -6.95 15.57
N ARG A 139 10.14 -6.46 15.69
CA ARG A 139 9.11 -6.69 14.69
C ARG A 139 9.44 -5.91 13.42
N LYS A 140 9.29 -6.58 12.28
CA LYS A 140 9.47 -6.02 10.94
C LYS A 140 8.35 -6.52 10.05
N VAL A 141 7.78 -5.61 9.28
CA VAL A 141 6.68 -5.90 8.36
C VAL A 141 7.23 -5.82 6.95
N ASP A 142 7.08 -6.89 6.17
CA ASP A 142 7.20 -6.79 4.73
C ASP A 142 5.97 -6.09 4.20
N THR A 143 6.16 -4.81 3.91
CA THR A 143 5.03 -3.97 3.55
C THR A 143 4.66 -4.16 2.07
N HIS A 144 5.58 -4.51 1.17
CA HIS A 144 5.26 -4.64 -0.26
C HIS A 144 5.66 -6.01 -0.75
N ILE A 145 4.67 -6.88 -0.88
CA ILE A 145 4.85 -8.25 -1.38
C ILE A 145 3.60 -8.71 -2.14
N HIS A 146 3.79 -9.27 -3.33
CA HIS A 146 2.70 -9.83 -4.12
C HIS A 146 2.39 -11.27 -3.67
N ALA A 147 1.11 -11.59 -3.43
CA ALA A 147 0.73 -12.91 -2.93
C ALA A 147 1.07 -14.04 -3.92
N SER A 148 1.03 -13.75 -5.23
CA SER A 148 1.36 -14.74 -6.28
C SER A 148 2.84 -15.16 -6.29
N SER A 149 3.72 -14.35 -5.71
CA SER A 149 5.17 -14.51 -5.75
C SER A 149 5.80 -14.50 -4.36
N CYS A 150 4.99 -14.61 -3.30
CA CYS A 150 5.47 -14.52 -1.91
C CYS A 150 6.35 -15.70 -1.47
N MET A 151 6.47 -16.73 -2.30
CA MET A 151 7.19 -17.97 -2.03
C MET A 151 8.52 -18.02 -2.80
N ASN A 152 9.50 -18.77 -2.28
CA ASN A 152 10.74 -19.03 -3.02
C ASN A 152 10.50 -20.09 -4.13
N GLN A 153 11.24 -20.03 -5.25
CA GLN A 153 11.20 -21.00 -6.34
C GLN A 153 11.41 -22.44 -5.86
N LYS A 154 12.35 -22.65 -4.93
CA LYS A 154 12.60 -23.98 -4.37
C LYS A 154 11.38 -24.52 -3.61
N HIS A 155 10.64 -23.63 -2.95
CA HIS A 155 9.41 -23.99 -2.24
C HIS A 155 8.31 -24.36 -3.24
N LEU A 156 8.07 -23.52 -4.25
CA LEU A 156 7.09 -23.80 -5.32
C LEU A 156 7.42 -25.12 -6.05
N LEU A 157 8.66 -25.34 -6.44
CA LEU A 157 9.11 -26.56 -7.10
C LEU A 157 8.84 -27.81 -6.23
N ARG A 158 9.18 -27.73 -4.94
CA ARG A 158 8.95 -28.81 -3.98
C ARG A 158 7.44 -29.09 -3.84
N PHE A 159 6.63 -28.04 -3.85
CA PHE A 159 5.18 -28.16 -3.80
C PHE A 159 4.63 -28.86 -5.03
N ILE A 160 5.00 -28.42 -6.24
CA ILE A 160 4.58 -29.02 -7.51
C ILE A 160 4.95 -30.52 -7.53
N LYS A 161 6.21 -30.86 -7.19
CA LYS A 161 6.65 -32.26 -7.11
C LYS A 161 5.85 -33.08 -6.09
N ARG A 162 5.45 -32.49 -4.97
CA ARG A 162 4.62 -33.15 -3.95
C ARG A 162 3.18 -33.34 -4.44
N ALA A 163 2.59 -32.35 -5.08
CA ALA A 163 1.25 -32.39 -5.65
C ALA A 163 1.15 -33.48 -6.73
N MET A 164 2.11 -33.55 -7.66
CA MET A 164 2.17 -34.59 -8.69
C MET A 164 2.22 -36.01 -8.12
N LYS A 165 2.92 -36.21 -7.00
CA LYS A 165 3.02 -37.52 -6.35
C LYS A 165 1.76 -37.90 -5.57
N LYS A 166 1.11 -36.93 -4.93
CA LYS A 166 -0.01 -37.18 -4.02
C LYS A 166 -1.38 -37.16 -4.73
N TYR A 167 -1.53 -36.33 -5.76
CA TYR A 167 -2.79 -36.09 -6.44
C TYR A 167 -2.68 -36.20 -7.98
N PRO A 168 -2.15 -37.30 -8.55
CA PRO A 168 -1.95 -37.40 -10.00
C PRO A 168 -3.26 -37.43 -10.82
N GLY A 169 -4.34 -37.96 -10.24
CA GLY A 169 -5.64 -38.13 -10.91
C GLY A 169 -6.65 -37.00 -10.65
N GLU A 170 -6.25 -35.93 -9.96
CA GLU A 170 -7.11 -34.77 -9.72
C GLU A 170 -7.30 -34.00 -11.05
N ILE A 171 -8.55 -33.68 -11.39
CA ILE A 171 -8.87 -32.90 -12.59
C ILE A 171 -8.59 -31.44 -12.27
N VAL A 172 -7.62 -30.84 -12.98
CA VAL A 172 -7.08 -29.52 -12.64
C VAL A 172 -7.38 -28.45 -13.68
N HIS A 173 -7.62 -28.86 -14.93
CA HIS A 173 -7.87 -27.95 -16.05
C HIS A 173 -8.92 -28.55 -16.97
N ILE A 174 -9.77 -27.70 -17.56
CA ILE A 174 -10.74 -28.12 -18.57
C ILE A 174 -10.34 -27.48 -19.90
N GLU A 175 -9.94 -28.32 -20.84
CA GLU A 175 -9.63 -27.88 -22.20
C GLU A 175 -10.70 -28.42 -23.15
N ARG A 176 -11.41 -27.52 -23.86
CA ARG A 176 -12.46 -27.87 -24.85
C ARG A 176 -13.54 -28.82 -24.32
N GLY A 177 -13.91 -28.69 -23.05
CA GLY A 177 -14.93 -29.52 -22.39
C GLY A 177 -14.44 -30.89 -21.90
N ARG A 178 -13.15 -31.23 -22.09
CA ARG A 178 -12.52 -32.41 -21.48
C ARG A 178 -11.72 -32.00 -20.26
N GLY A 179 -12.03 -32.58 -19.11
CA GLY A 179 -11.20 -32.44 -17.91
C GLY A 179 -9.87 -33.16 -18.10
N GLN A 180 -8.77 -32.44 -17.92
CA GLN A 180 -7.41 -32.95 -17.88
C GLN A 180 -6.99 -33.15 -16.43
N THR A 181 -6.46 -34.34 -16.14
CA THR A 181 -5.82 -34.65 -14.86
C THR A 181 -4.47 -33.97 -14.74
N LEU A 182 -3.99 -33.77 -13.51
CA LEU A 182 -2.66 -33.20 -13.29
C LEU A 182 -1.58 -34.00 -14.02
N LYS A 183 -1.68 -35.34 -14.05
CA LYS A 183 -0.76 -36.19 -14.81
C LYS A 183 -0.82 -35.92 -16.32
N GLU A 184 -2.01 -35.84 -16.90
CA GLU A 184 -2.19 -35.55 -18.34
C GLU A 184 -1.64 -34.17 -18.73
N VAL A 185 -1.77 -33.16 -17.87
CA VAL A 185 -1.19 -31.82 -18.13
C VAL A 185 0.33 -31.90 -18.26
N PHE A 186 1.00 -32.58 -17.32
CA PHE A 186 2.46 -32.74 -17.38
C PHE A 186 2.92 -33.65 -18.53
N GLU A 187 2.15 -34.68 -18.87
CA GLU A 187 2.41 -35.54 -20.04
C GLU A 187 2.29 -34.75 -21.35
N THR A 188 1.31 -33.84 -21.45
CA THR A 188 1.13 -32.97 -22.64
C THR A 188 2.32 -32.02 -22.83
N MET A 189 2.94 -31.58 -21.73
CA MET A 189 4.13 -30.74 -21.75
C MET A 189 5.43 -31.55 -21.96
N ASN A 190 5.36 -32.89 -22.10
CA ASN A 190 6.52 -33.80 -22.16
C ASN A 190 7.49 -33.63 -20.97
N LEU A 191 6.98 -33.33 -19.77
CA LEU A 191 7.79 -33.09 -18.57
C LEU A 191 7.49 -34.11 -17.48
N THR A 192 8.53 -34.71 -16.90
CA THR A 192 8.37 -35.55 -15.72
C THR A 192 8.72 -34.79 -14.43
N ALA A 193 8.20 -35.26 -13.29
CA ALA A 193 8.53 -34.68 -11.99
C ALA A 193 10.03 -34.73 -11.64
N PHE A 194 10.80 -35.61 -12.29
CA PHE A 194 12.24 -35.71 -12.10
C PHE A 194 12.99 -34.61 -12.87
N ASP A 195 12.50 -34.26 -14.06
CA ASP A 195 13.13 -33.27 -14.96
C ASP A 195 12.93 -31.83 -14.48
N LEU A 196 11.92 -31.58 -13.63
CA LEU A 196 11.67 -30.26 -13.07
C LEU A 196 12.81 -29.84 -12.12
N SER A 197 13.56 -28.83 -12.49
CA SER A 197 14.53 -28.11 -11.67
C SER A 197 14.09 -26.66 -11.43
N VAL A 198 14.84 -25.93 -10.61
CA VAL A 198 14.62 -24.49 -10.40
C VAL A 198 14.82 -23.74 -11.72
N ASP A 199 15.86 -24.10 -12.47
CA ASP A 199 16.17 -23.48 -13.76
C ASP A 199 15.11 -23.78 -14.83
N THR A 200 14.51 -24.98 -14.84
CA THR A 200 13.43 -25.29 -15.81
C THR A 200 12.15 -24.53 -15.53
N LEU A 201 11.90 -24.11 -14.27
CA LEU A 201 10.74 -23.26 -13.97
C LEU A 201 10.91 -21.87 -14.60
N ASP A 202 12.15 -21.43 -14.82
CA ASP A 202 12.53 -20.16 -15.45
C ASP A 202 11.79 -18.93 -14.91
N MET A 203 11.59 -18.90 -13.59
CA MET A 203 10.85 -17.82 -12.91
C MET A 203 11.75 -16.74 -12.30
N HIS A 204 13.09 -16.92 -12.34
CA HIS A 204 14.00 -15.91 -11.81
C HIS A 204 14.16 -14.76 -12.80
N ALA A 205 14.17 -13.53 -12.29
CA ALA A 205 14.54 -12.38 -13.10
C ALA A 205 16.04 -12.46 -13.43
N ASP A 206 16.38 -12.29 -14.70
CA ASP A 206 17.74 -12.35 -15.21
C ASP A 206 18.20 -10.97 -15.72
N ARG A 207 19.46 -10.87 -16.16
CA ARG A 207 19.99 -9.64 -16.77
C ARG A 207 19.20 -9.19 -18.00
N ASN A 208 18.46 -10.09 -18.65
CA ASN A 208 17.65 -9.78 -19.83
C ASN A 208 16.27 -9.20 -19.48
N THR A 209 15.92 -9.16 -18.20
CA THR A 209 14.67 -8.61 -17.66
C THR A 209 14.77 -7.11 -17.39
N PHE A 210 15.98 -6.55 -17.39
CA PHE A 210 16.25 -5.12 -17.18
C PHE A 210 15.54 -4.27 -18.26
N HIS A 211 14.67 -3.33 -17.83
CA HIS A 211 13.77 -2.52 -18.68
C HIS A 211 12.81 -3.30 -19.60
N ARG A 212 12.58 -4.60 -19.35
CA ARG A 212 11.72 -5.47 -20.18
C ARG A 212 10.59 -6.07 -19.36
N PHE A 213 9.57 -5.24 -19.10
CA PHE A 213 8.36 -5.63 -18.35
C PHE A 213 7.57 -6.76 -18.99
N ASP A 214 7.61 -6.88 -20.31
CA ASP A 214 7.02 -7.99 -21.04
C ASP A 214 7.65 -9.33 -20.64
N LYS A 215 8.99 -9.36 -20.52
CA LYS A 215 9.70 -10.55 -20.06
C LYS A 215 9.46 -10.82 -18.58
N PHE A 216 9.45 -9.78 -17.74
CA PHE A 216 9.11 -9.91 -16.33
C PHE A 216 7.71 -10.51 -16.13
N ASN A 217 6.71 -10.00 -16.86
CA ASN A 217 5.35 -10.53 -16.79
C ASN A 217 5.26 -12.00 -17.23
N ALA A 218 6.09 -12.41 -18.19
CA ALA A 218 6.21 -13.81 -18.60
C ALA A 218 6.83 -14.70 -17.50
N LYS A 219 7.69 -14.17 -16.63
CA LYS A 219 8.31 -14.91 -15.51
C LYS A 219 7.33 -15.36 -14.43
N TYR A 220 6.14 -14.78 -14.37
CA TYR A 220 5.06 -15.31 -13.52
C TYR A 220 4.49 -16.65 -14.02
N ASN A 221 4.76 -17.04 -15.27
CA ASN A 221 4.31 -18.31 -15.83
C ASN A 221 5.39 -19.38 -15.61
N PRO A 222 5.15 -20.41 -14.78
CA PRO A 222 6.11 -21.48 -14.59
C PRO A 222 6.41 -22.19 -15.93
N ILE A 223 7.68 -22.37 -16.27
CA ILE A 223 8.15 -22.99 -17.53
C ILE A 223 7.71 -22.18 -18.77
N GLY A 224 7.24 -20.94 -18.59
CA GLY A 224 6.63 -20.14 -19.65
C GLY A 224 5.19 -20.52 -20.00
N GLU A 225 4.61 -21.51 -19.30
CA GLU A 225 3.25 -22.02 -19.58
C GLU A 225 2.21 -21.38 -18.65
N SER A 226 1.19 -20.77 -19.28
CA SER A 226 0.10 -20.10 -18.54
C SER A 226 -0.77 -21.08 -17.74
N ILE A 227 -0.89 -22.33 -18.20
CA ILE A 227 -1.70 -23.38 -17.57
C ILE A 227 -1.19 -23.69 -16.15
N LEU A 228 0.14 -23.80 -15.96
CA LEU A 228 0.70 -24.09 -14.64
C LEU A 228 0.48 -22.93 -13.66
N ARG A 229 0.54 -21.70 -14.15
CA ARG A 229 0.20 -20.52 -13.34
C ARG A 229 -1.26 -20.54 -12.91
N GLU A 230 -2.18 -20.87 -13.81
CA GLU A 230 -3.60 -21.00 -13.52
C GLU A 230 -3.86 -22.07 -12.45
N ILE A 231 -3.19 -23.22 -12.53
CA ILE A 231 -3.38 -24.33 -11.59
C ILE A 231 -2.81 -24.00 -10.19
N PHE A 232 -1.59 -23.47 -10.10
CA PHE A 232 -0.86 -23.36 -8.83
C PHE A 232 -0.87 -21.98 -8.18
N ILE A 233 -1.00 -20.89 -8.94
CA ILE A 233 -0.76 -19.51 -8.47
C ILE A 233 -2.03 -18.63 -8.57
N LYS A 234 -3.11 -19.10 -9.20
CA LYS A 234 -4.39 -18.38 -9.27
C LYS A 234 -5.37 -18.80 -8.18
N THR A 235 -6.15 -17.83 -7.73
CA THR A 235 -7.27 -17.98 -6.78
C THR A 235 -8.53 -18.53 -7.48
N ASP A 236 -8.85 -18.00 -8.66
CA ASP A 236 -9.96 -18.47 -9.50
C ASP A 236 -9.44 -19.44 -10.57
N ASN A 237 -9.75 -20.73 -10.39
CA ASN A 237 -9.47 -21.81 -11.33
C ASN A 237 -10.46 -22.97 -11.15
N HIS A 238 -10.35 -24.04 -11.94
CA HIS A 238 -11.29 -25.17 -11.86
C HIS A 238 -11.33 -25.88 -10.50
N ILE A 239 -10.21 -25.89 -9.75
CA ILE A 239 -10.11 -26.47 -8.40
C ILE A 239 -10.33 -25.42 -7.30
N GLU A 240 -10.92 -24.27 -7.66
CA GLU A 240 -11.21 -23.15 -6.78
C GLU A 240 -10.00 -22.69 -5.95
N GLY A 241 -8.82 -22.63 -6.58
CA GLY A 241 -7.59 -22.10 -5.97
C GLY A 241 -7.02 -22.94 -4.81
N LYS A 242 -7.42 -24.20 -4.68
CA LYS A 242 -7.01 -25.11 -3.59
C LYS A 242 -5.49 -25.22 -3.42
N TYR A 243 -4.73 -25.34 -4.51
CA TYR A 243 -3.28 -25.43 -4.43
C TYR A 243 -2.64 -24.12 -4.00
N PHE A 244 -3.10 -23.00 -4.54
CA PHE A 244 -2.61 -21.69 -4.15
C PHE A 244 -2.86 -21.41 -2.67
N ALA A 245 -4.06 -21.71 -2.17
CA ALA A 245 -4.37 -21.60 -0.74
C ALA A 245 -3.44 -22.45 0.14
N HIS A 246 -3.13 -23.68 -0.28
CA HIS A 246 -2.23 -24.56 0.47
C HIS A 246 -0.78 -24.04 0.47
N ILE A 247 -0.31 -23.46 -0.63
CA ILE A 247 1.00 -22.79 -0.68
C ILE A 247 1.05 -21.61 0.28
N ILE A 248 0.05 -20.72 0.22
CA ILE A 248 -0.03 -19.55 1.10
C ILE A 248 -0.05 -19.98 2.57
N LYS A 249 -0.74 -21.06 2.92
CA LYS A 249 -0.71 -21.63 4.27
C LYS A 249 0.66 -22.13 4.70
N GLU A 250 1.41 -22.77 3.80
CA GLU A 250 2.80 -23.16 4.10
C GLU A 250 3.68 -21.92 4.36
N VAL A 251 3.47 -20.82 3.61
CA VAL A 251 4.16 -19.53 3.83
C VAL A 251 3.74 -18.88 5.15
N MET A 252 2.43 -18.87 5.46
CA MET A 252 1.91 -18.35 6.74
C MET A 252 2.48 -19.12 7.93
N TYR A 253 2.57 -20.44 7.83
CA TYR A 253 3.18 -21.28 8.86
C TYR A 253 4.66 -20.92 9.09
N ASP A 254 5.42 -20.72 8.01
CA ASP A 254 6.81 -20.26 8.10
C ASP A 254 6.91 -18.86 8.75
N LEU A 255 5.97 -17.95 8.48
CA LEU A 255 5.89 -16.62 9.11
C LEU A 255 5.49 -16.68 10.59
N GLU A 256 4.65 -17.62 10.98
CA GLU A 256 4.27 -17.87 12.39
C GLU A 256 5.44 -18.46 13.20
N GLU A 257 6.23 -19.34 12.58
CA GLU A 257 7.49 -19.85 13.13
C GLU A 257 8.51 -18.71 13.31
N SER A 258 8.68 -17.88 12.27
CA SER A 258 9.51 -16.67 12.30
C SER A 258 8.79 -15.51 13.01
N LYS A 259 8.58 -15.67 14.32
CA LYS A 259 7.75 -14.82 15.19
C LYS A 259 7.76 -13.32 14.86
N TYR A 260 8.91 -12.75 14.49
CA TYR A 260 9.12 -11.30 14.33
C TYR A 260 8.88 -10.73 12.93
N GLN A 261 8.57 -11.58 11.95
CA GLN A 261 8.30 -11.19 10.57
C GLN A 261 6.81 -11.24 10.29
N ASN A 262 6.28 -10.13 9.79
CA ASN A 262 4.88 -9.99 9.38
C ASN A 262 4.84 -9.57 7.90
N SER A 263 3.72 -9.74 7.22
CA SER A 263 3.62 -9.41 5.79
C SER A 263 2.26 -8.83 5.38
N GLU A 264 2.31 -7.96 4.39
CA GLU A 264 1.18 -7.33 3.72
C GLU A 264 1.05 -7.88 2.29
N LEU A 265 0.37 -9.01 2.15
CA LEU A 265 0.25 -9.71 0.88
C LEU A 265 -0.79 -9.05 -0.03
N ARG A 266 -0.44 -8.87 -1.31
CA ARG A 266 -1.32 -8.26 -2.32
C ARG A 266 -2.03 -9.30 -3.17
N LEU A 267 -3.35 -9.24 -3.21
CA LEU A 267 -4.23 -10.06 -4.06
C LEU A 267 -4.84 -9.20 -5.16
N SER A 268 -4.89 -9.73 -6.38
CA SER A 268 -5.42 -8.98 -7.53
C SER A 268 -6.93 -9.09 -7.65
N ILE A 269 -7.58 -7.95 -7.89
CA ILE A 269 -8.92 -7.85 -8.45
C ILE A 269 -8.83 -7.04 -9.74
N TYR A 270 -9.40 -7.56 -10.81
CA TYR A 270 -9.24 -7.00 -12.15
C TYR A 270 -10.40 -6.10 -12.55
N GLY A 271 -11.56 -6.23 -11.91
CA GLY A 271 -12.74 -5.42 -12.21
C GLY A 271 -13.45 -5.86 -13.50
N ARG A 272 -13.27 -7.12 -13.91
CA ARG A 272 -13.91 -7.68 -15.13
C ARG A 272 -15.36 -8.10 -14.90
N SER A 273 -15.68 -8.51 -13.68
CA SER A 273 -17.02 -8.94 -13.28
C SER A 273 -17.23 -8.66 -11.79
N ARG A 274 -18.49 -8.39 -11.40
CA ARG A 274 -18.86 -8.18 -9.98
C ARG A 274 -18.55 -9.39 -9.10
N ASP A 275 -18.71 -10.59 -9.66
CA ASP A 275 -18.48 -11.87 -8.97
C ASP A 275 -17.00 -12.10 -8.57
N GLU A 276 -16.04 -11.28 -9.02
CA GLU A 276 -14.63 -11.46 -8.67
C GLU A 276 -14.40 -11.36 -7.15
N TRP A 277 -15.12 -10.46 -6.47
CA TRP A 277 -15.04 -10.31 -5.02
C TRP A 277 -15.57 -11.53 -4.28
N ASP A 278 -16.74 -12.03 -4.70
CA ASP A 278 -17.37 -13.19 -4.06
C ASP A 278 -16.53 -14.45 -4.23
N LYS A 279 -15.97 -14.67 -5.43
CA LYS A 279 -15.03 -15.77 -5.67
C LYS A 279 -13.78 -15.68 -4.81
N LEU A 280 -13.22 -14.47 -4.66
CA LEU A 280 -12.02 -14.26 -3.84
C LEU A 280 -12.31 -14.49 -2.35
N ALA A 281 -13.44 -13.98 -1.86
CA ALA A 281 -13.89 -14.17 -0.49
C ALA A 281 -14.18 -15.66 -0.20
N GLN A 282 -14.88 -16.34 -1.12
CA GLN A 282 -15.13 -17.77 -1.03
C GLN A 282 -13.84 -18.58 -0.97
N TRP A 283 -12.86 -18.23 -1.80
CA TRP A 283 -11.53 -18.86 -1.76
C TRP A 283 -10.88 -18.70 -0.38
N ALA A 284 -10.88 -17.49 0.19
CA ALA A 284 -10.26 -17.22 1.49
C ALA A 284 -10.96 -17.96 2.63
N VAL A 285 -12.30 -17.95 2.66
CA VAL A 285 -13.12 -18.55 3.71
C VAL A 285 -13.15 -20.07 3.60
N LYS A 286 -13.46 -20.63 2.42
CA LYS A 286 -13.54 -22.08 2.18
C LYS A 286 -12.23 -22.77 2.51
N HIS A 287 -11.11 -22.19 2.08
CA HIS A 287 -9.81 -22.75 2.35
C HIS A 287 -9.22 -22.30 3.68
N ARG A 288 -9.90 -21.48 4.50
CA ARG A 288 -9.42 -20.98 5.80
C ARG A 288 -8.03 -20.36 5.72
N VAL A 289 -7.86 -19.39 4.82
CA VAL A 289 -6.58 -18.72 4.57
C VAL A 289 -6.50 -17.48 5.46
N TYR A 290 -5.91 -17.64 6.64
CA TYR A 290 -5.76 -16.59 7.66
C TYR A 290 -4.50 -16.83 8.50
N SER A 291 -3.87 -15.74 8.94
CA SER A 291 -2.80 -15.73 9.93
C SER A 291 -2.76 -14.38 10.65
N ASP A 292 -2.43 -14.37 11.94
CA ASP A 292 -2.29 -13.13 12.72
C ASP A 292 -1.18 -12.23 12.17
N ASN A 293 -0.15 -12.81 11.55
CA ASN A 293 1.03 -12.12 11.02
C ASN A 293 0.84 -11.59 9.58
N VAL A 294 -0.31 -11.87 8.95
CA VAL A 294 -0.59 -11.50 7.55
C VAL A 294 -1.79 -10.57 7.46
N ARG A 295 -1.67 -9.54 6.62
CA ARG A 295 -2.79 -8.69 6.21
C ARG A 295 -2.89 -8.63 4.70
N TRP A 296 -4.09 -8.41 4.20
CA TRP A 296 -4.37 -8.41 2.77
C TRP A 296 -4.51 -7.00 2.21
N LEU A 297 -3.91 -6.78 1.05
CA LEU A 297 -4.20 -5.63 0.23
C LEU A 297 -4.74 -6.06 -1.12
N ILE A 298 -5.63 -5.26 -1.67
CA ILE A 298 -6.25 -5.53 -2.95
C ILE A 298 -5.59 -4.67 -3.99
N GLN A 299 -4.82 -5.30 -4.87
CA GLN A 299 -4.21 -4.60 -5.99
C GLN A 299 -5.13 -4.61 -7.20
N VAL A 300 -5.31 -3.45 -7.81
CA VAL A 300 -6.11 -3.25 -9.02
C VAL A 300 -5.16 -2.97 -10.19
N PRO A 301 -5.02 -3.92 -11.13
CA PRO A 301 -4.20 -3.71 -12.32
C PRO A 301 -4.84 -2.72 -13.30
N ARG A 302 -4.07 -1.75 -13.79
CA ARG A 302 -4.51 -0.70 -14.74
C ARG A 302 -4.53 -1.19 -16.18
N LEU A 303 -5.32 -2.22 -16.47
CA LEU A 303 -5.35 -2.92 -17.77
C LEU A 303 -6.69 -2.76 -18.51
N PHE A 304 -7.35 -1.61 -18.36
CA PHE A 304 -8.66 -1.34 -18.99
C PHE A 304 -8.61 -1.50 -20.52
N ASP A 305 -7.56 -0.97 -21.15
CA ASP A 305 -7.27 -1.10 -22.58
C ASP A 305 -7.35 -2.55 -23.07
N VAL A 306 -6.74 -3.47 -22.32
CA VAL A 306 -6.72 -4.91 -22.64
C VAL A 306 -8.13 -5.52 -22.52
N TYR A 307 -8.90 -5.13 -21.51
CA TYR A 307 -10.25 -5.66 -21.28
C TYR A 307 -11.27 -5.09 -22.27
N HIS A 308 -11.14 -3.82 -22.61
CA HIS A 308 -11.96 -3.15 -23.60
C HIS A 308 -11.70 -3.70 -25.01
N THR A 309 -10.43 -3.89 -25.39
CA THR A 309 -10.05 -4.53 -26.68
C THR A 309 -10.63 -5.95 -26.80
N LYS A 310 -10.69 -6.68 -25.68
CA LYS A 310 -11.31 -8.03 -25.61
C LYS A 310 -12.84 -8.00 -25.54
N LYS A 311 -13.47 -6.82 -25.54
CA LYS A 311 -14.91 -6.60 -25.38
C LYS A 311 -15.48 -7.23 -24.12
N GLN A 312 -14.67 -7.29 -23.05
CA GLN A 312 -15.11 -7.76 -21.73
C GLN A 312 -15.78 -6.64 -20.93
N LEU A 313 -15.39 -5.39 -21.19
CA LEU A 313 -15.93 -4.18 -20.57
C LEU A 313 -16.37 -3.23 -21.67
N ALA A 314 -17.49 -2.54 -21.46
CA ALA A 314 -18.03 -1.56 -22.40
C ALA A 314 -17.47 -0.15 -22.15
N ASN A 315 -17.28 0.24 -20.89
CA ASN A 315 -16.75 1.54 -20.50
C ASN A 315 -15.98 1.45 -19.18
N PHE A 316 -15.28 2.52 -18.82
CA PHE A 316 -14.52 2.57 -17.58
C PHE A 316 -15.41 2.52 -16.32
N GLN A 317 -16.63 3.06 -16.40
CA GLN A 317 -17.59 2.98 -15.30
C GLN A 317 -17.90 1.53 -14.93
N GLU A 318 -18.06 0.62 -15.89
CA GLU A 318 -18.32 -0.80 -15.62
C GLU A 318 -17.17 -1.43 -14.80
N MET A 319 -15.92 -1.05 -15.08
CA MET A 319 -14.77 -1.48 -14.28
C MET A 319 -14.87 -1.00 -12.83
N LEU A 320 -15.20 0.29 -12.63
CA LEU A 320 -15.37 0.87 -11.30
C LEU A 320 -16.56 0.24 -10.56
N GLU A 321 -17.68 -0.01 -11.25
CA GLU A 321 -18.84 -0.69 -10.68
C GLU A 321 -18.47 -2.09 -10.20
N ASN A 322 -17.72 -2.85 -11.01
CA ASN A 322 -17.26 -4.19 -10.65
C ASN A 322 -16.34 -4.20 -9.43
N ILE A 323 -15.56 -3.14 -9.22
CA ILE A 323 -14.64 -3.03 -8.09
C ILE A 323 -15.37 -2.54 -6.83
N PHE A 324 -16.18 -1.48 -6.93
CA PHE A 324 -16.70 -0.78 -5.76
C PHE A 324 -18.12 -1.20 -5.36
N MET A 325 -19.02 -1.49 -6.30
CA MET A 325 -20.42 -1.81 -5.95
C MET A 325 -20.54 -2.99 -4.98
N PRO A 326 -19.84 -4.12 -5.16
CA PRO A 326 -19.90 -5.24 -4.21
C PRO A 326 -19.51 -4.84 -2.78
N LEU A 327 -18.55 -3.90 -2.62
CA LEU A 327 -18.11 -3.43 -1.32
C LEU A 327 -19.20 -2.59 -0.62
N PHE A 328 -19.86 -1.70 -1.37
CA PHE A 328 -20.98 -0.92 -0.83
C PHE A 328 -22.16 -1.82 -0.48
N GLU A 329 -22.47 -2.82 -1.31
CA GLU A 329 -23.54 -3.79 -1.03
C GLU A 329 -23.29 -4.54 0.28
N VAL A 330 -22.05 -4.99 0.52
CA VAL A 330 -21.68 -5.69 1.76
C VAL A 330 -21.72 -4.78 2.98
N THR A 331 -21.20 -3.56 2.89
CA THR A 331 -21.22 -2.63 4.02
C THR A 331 -22.66 -2.23 4.38
N ILE A 332 -23.56 -2.09 3.40
CA ILE A 332 -24.98 -1.78 3.66
C ILE A 332 -25.70 -2.99 4.26
N ASN A 333 -25.45 -4.18 3.72
CA ASN A 333 -26.07 -5.42 4.13
C ASN A 333 -25.04 -6.57 4.16
N PRO A 334 -24.42 -6.84 5.32
CA PRO A 334 -23.44 -7.91 5.45
C PRO A 334 -23.98 -9.30 5.09
N ARG A 335 -25.31 -9.49 5.12
CA ARG A 335 -25.97 -10.76 4.77
C ARG A 335 -26.05 -11.01 3.27
N SER A 336 -25.85 -10.01 2.42
CA SER A 336 -25.85 -10.23 0.96
C SER A 336 -24.65 -11.06 0.54
N HIS A 337 -23.46 -10.72 1.05
CA HIS A 337 -22.22 -11.44 0.79
C HIS A 337 -21.48 -11.73 2.12
N PRO A 338 -21.90 -12.76 2.86
CA PRO A 338 -21.38 -13.04 4.22
C PRO A 338 -19.89 -13.39 4.23
N GLU A 339 -19.42 -14.14 3.23
CA GLU A 339 -18.01 -14.52 3.09
C GLU A 339 -17.12 -13.29 2.82
N LEU A 340 -17.64 -12.34 2.04
CA LEU A 340 -16.93 -11.10 1.70
C LEU A 340 -16.81 -10.18 2.91
N HIS A 341 -17.86 -10.07 3.74
CA HIS A 341 -17.78 -9.32 5.00
C HIS A 341 -16.64 -9.82 5.90
N LEU A 342 -16.56 -11.14 6.13
CA LEU A 342 -15.51 -11.76 6.94
C LEU A 342 -14.10 -11.58 6.33
N PHE A 343 -14.00 -11.62 5.01
CA PHE A 343 -12.74 -11.37 4.31
C PHE A 343 -12.30 -9.91 4.48
N LEU A 344 -13.22 -8.95 4.35
CA LEU A 344 -12.95 -7.51 4.45
C LEU A 344 -12.53 -7.05 5.85
N GLU A 345 -12.79 -7.83 6.90
CA GLU A 345 -12.21 -7.57 8.23
C GLU A 345 -10.67 -7.65 8.23
N HIS A 346 -10.11 -8.44 7.31
CA HIS A 346 -8.66 -8.71 7.23
C HIS A 346 -7.97 -7.97 6.08
N VAL A 347 -8.74 -7.28 5.24
CA VAL A 347 -8.25 -6.42 4.16
C VAL A 347 -7.99 -5.03 4.73
N VAL A 348 -6.79 -4.50 4.49
CA VAL A 348 -6.35 -3.21 5.04
C VAL A 348 -6.36 -2.07 4.03
N GLY A 349 -6.39 -2.38 2.73
CA GLY A 349 -6.29 -1.34 1.73
C GLY A 349 -6.28 -1.78 0.27
N PHE A 350 -6.21 -0.78 -0.59
CA PHE A 350 -6.09 -0.92 -2.04
C PHE A 350 -4.71 -0.48 -2.51
N ASP A 351 -4.29 -1.07 -3.62
CA ASP A 351 -3.08 -0.70 -4.34
C ASP A 351 -3.39 -0.66 -5.84
N SER A 352 -2.69 0.19 -6.59
CA SER A 352 -2.87 0.31 -8.05
C SER A 352 -1.57 -0.05 -8.74
N VAL A 353 -1.61 -1.02 -9.64
CA VAL A 353 -0.41 -1.61 -10.25
C VAL A 353 -0.50 -1.62 -11.77
N ASP A 354 0.58 -1.28 -12.47
CA ASP A 354 0.89 -1.64 -13.88
C ASP A 354 2.28 -1.05 -14.17
N ASP A 355 2.87 -1.37 -15.32
CA ASP A 355 4.13 -0.81 -15.79
C ASP A 355 4.09 0.73 -15.87
N GLU A 356 4.74 1.40 -14.91
CA GLU A 356 4.85 2.86 -14.86
C GLU A 356 5.77 3.45 -15.95
N SER A 357 6.47 2.62 -16.73
CA SER A 357 7.31 3.10 -17.83
C SER A 357 6.54 3.35 -19.13
N LYS A 358 5.29 2.88 -19.23
CA LYS A 358 4.44 3.13 -20.40
C LYS A 358 4.10 4.62 -20.49
N PRO A 359 4.28 5.25 -21.66
CA PRO A 359 3.94 6.66 -21.82
C PRO A 359 2.42 6.84 -21.75
N GLU A 360 1.97 7.84 -21.00
CA GLU A 360 0.58 8.25 -20.96
C GLU A 360 0.34 9.34 -22.01
N HIS A 361 -0.62 9.11 -22.91
CA HIS A 361 -0.90 10.03 -24.02
C HIS A 361 -1.86 11.17 -23.64
N HIS A 362 -2.67 10.99 -22.59
CA HIS A 362 -3.68 11.95 -22.17
C HIS A 362 -3.31 12.57 -20.81
N ILE A 363 -3.32 13.91 -20.73
CA ILE A 363 -3.22 14.61 -19.44
C ILE A 363 -4.64 14.75 -18.88
N PHE A 364 -4.84 14.27 -17.66
CA PHE A 364 -6.15 14.35 -17.02
C PHE A 364 -6.54 15.80 -16.73
N ASN A 365 -7.58 16.28 -17.40
CA ASN A 365 -8.08 17.65 -17.32
C ASN A 365 -9.61 17.64 -17.19
N LEU A 366 -10.20 18.83 -17.05
CA LEU A 366 -11.66 18.98 -16.92
C LEU A 366 -12.43 18.56 -18.19
N ASP A 367 -11.74 18.59 -19.33
CA ASP A 367 -12.29 18.18 -20.61
C ASP A 367 -12.15 16.66 -20.86
N SER A 368 -11.47 15.94 -19.97
CA SER A 368 -11.36 14.48 -20.08
C SER A 368 -12.75 13.84 -19.94
N PRO A 369 -13.06 12.80 -20.73
CA PRO A 369 -14.39 12.19 -20.71
C PRO A 369 -14.69 11.56 -19.36
N LEU A 370 -15.97 11.55 -18.98
CA LEU A 370 -16.44 10.90 -17.76
C LEU A 370 -16.33 9.37 -17.88
N PRO A 371 -16.32 8.62 -16.77
CA PRO A 371 -16.19 7.16 -16.78
C PRO A 371 -17.23 6.43 -17.64
N VAL A 372 -18.43 6.99 -17.76
CA VAL A 372 -19.51 6.48 -18.63
C VAL A 372 -19.14 6.58 -20.10
N ASP A 373 -18.53 7.70 -20.47
CA ASP A 373 -18.23 8.09 -21.85
C ASP A 373 -16.84 7.64 -22.29
N TRP A 374 -16.01 7.14 -21.37
CA TRP A 374 -14.70 6.58 -21.68
C TRP A 374 -14.85 5.20 -22.34
N THR A 375 -15.03 5.22 -23.66
CA THR A 375 -15.09 4.06 -24.54
C THR A 375 -13.93 4.01 -25.55
N GLU A 376 -12.90 4.84 -25.35
CA GLU A 376 -11.73 4.86 -26.21
C GLU A 376 -10.86 3.61 -25.96
N GLU A 377 -10.11 3.19 -26.98
CA GLU A 377 -9.18 2.06 -26.86
C GLU A 377 -7.95 2.41 -26.02
N ASP A 378 -7.67 3.70 -25.84
CA ASP A 378 -6.57 4.19 -25.02
C ASP A 378 -6.85 4.01 -23.53
N ASN A 379 -5.83 3.58 -22.79
CA ASN A 379 -5.90 3.42 -21.34
C ASN A 379 -6.03 4.79 -20.64
N PRO A 380 -6.94 4.97 -19.68
CA PRO A 380 -6.99 6.20 -18.89
C PRO A 380 -5.66 6.49 -18.18
N PRO A 381 -5.29 7.76 -18.01
CA PRO A 381 -4.04 8.13 -17.34
C PRO A 381 -4.07 7.74 -15.86
N TYR A 382 -2.90 7.62 -15.23
CA TYR A 382 -2.83 7.13 -13.85
C TYR A 382 -3.58 8.04 -12.85
N SER A 383 -3.49 9.36 -13.02
CA SER A 383 -4.23 10.31 -12.18
C SER A 383 -5.74 10.12 -12.27
N TYR A 384 -6.27 9.69 -13.42
CA TYR A 384 -7.68 9.36 -13.60
C TYR A 384 -8.09 8.15 -12.77
N TYR A 385 -7.35 7.03 -12.88
CA TYR A 385 -7.56 5.85 -12.06
C TYR A 385 -7.53 6.19 -10.56
N LEU A 386 -6.55 6.98 -10.15
CA LEU A 386 -6.36 7.35 -8.75
C LEU A 386 -7.49 8.21 -8.22
N TYR A 387 -7.95 9.21 -8.98
CA TYR A 387 -9.05 10.07 -8.55
C TYR A 387 -10.32 9.27 -8.31
N TYR A 388 -10.78 8.46 -9.28
CA TYR A 388 -12.01 7.70 -9.12
C TYR A 388 -11.87 6.59 -8.08
N THR A 389 -10.69 5.97 -7.95
CA THR A 389 -10.42 5.01 -6.87
C THR A 389 -10.50 5.70 -5.51
N TYR A 390 -9.84 6.86 -5.36
CA TYR A 390 -9.83 7.61 -4.11
C TYR A 390 -11.22 8.13 -3.73
N ALA A 391 -11.95 8.76 -4.66
CA ALA A 391 -13.29 9.28 -4.42
C ALA A 391 -14.23 8.17 -3.93
N ASN A 392 -14.29 7.03 -4.64
CA ASN A 392 -15.11 5.89 -4.20
C ASN A 392 -14.68 5.33 -2.85
N MET A 393 -13.37 5.23 -2.60
CA MET A 393 -12.85 4.80 -1.30
C MET A 393 -13.19 5.77 -0.17
N THR A 394 -13.17 7.08 -0.40
CA THR A 394 -13.55 8.06 0.64
C THR A 394 -15.01 7.92 1.03
N VAL A 395 -15.91 7.80 0.05
CA VAL A 395 -17.34 7.58 0.30
C VAL A 395 -17.55 6.25 1.03
N LEU A 396 -16.89 5.18 0.59
CA LEU A 396 -16.97 3.87 1.23
C LEU A 396 -16.47 3.91 2.67
N ASN A 397 -15.33 4.55 2.93
CA ASN A 397 -14.78 4.66 4.27
C ASN A 397 -15.64 5.51 5.21
N HIS A 398 -16.27 6.57 4.71
CA HIS A 398 -17.24 7.32 5.51
C HIS A 398 -18.43 6.44 5.90
N LEU A 399 -18.96 5.64 4.96
CA LEU A 399 -20.03 4.68 5.24
C LEU A 399 -19.59 3.61 6.25
N ARG A 400 -18.45 2.95 6.01
CA ARG A 400 -17.88 1.93 6.91
C ARG A 400 -17.65 2.48 8.31
N ARG A 401 -17.23 3.75 8.43
CA ARG A 401 -17.08 4.41 9.73
C ARG A 401 -18.39 4.61 10.47
N TYR A 402 -19.47 4.98 9.77
CA TYR A 402 -20.80 5.11 10.40
C TYR A 402 -21.27 3.78 11.00
N GLU A 403 -20.96 2.67 10.32
CA GLU A 403 -21.27 1.31 10.78
C GLU A 403 -20.24 0.73 11.77
N GLY A 404 -19.13 1.44 12.03
CA GLY A 404 -18.06 0.97 12.91
C GLY A 404 -17.20 -0.17 12.33
N GLU A 405 -17.19 -0.34 11.02
CA GLU A 405 -16.37 -1.32 10.30
C GLU A 405 -14.93 -0.83 10.05
N ASN A 406 -14.05 -1.76 9.66
CA ASN A 406 -12.66 -1.46 9.31
C ASN A 406 -12.55 -0.52 8.10
N LEU A 407 -11.65 0.46 8.19
CA LEU A 407 -11.40 1.41 7.09
C LEU A 407 -10.34 0.86 6.14
N LEU A 408 -10.49 1.17 4.85
CA LEU A 408 -9.56 0.75 3.79
C LEU A 408 -8.64 1.91 3.40
N VAL A 409 -7.35 1.67 3.32
CA VAL A 409 -6.37 2.70 2.96
C VAL A 409 -5.93 2.54 1.50
N LEU A 410 -5.92 3.62 0.71
CA LEU A 410 -5.31 3.60 -0.62
C LEU A 410 -3.79 3.76 -0.47
N LEU A 411 -3.00 2.79 -0.94
CA LEU A 411 -1.55 2.84 -0.84
C LEU A 411 -0.92 3.76 -1.90
N LYS A 412 -0.57 4.98 -1.46
CA LYS A 412 0.84 5.31 -1.12
C LYS A 412 0.84 5.81 0.32
N ARG A 413 1.70 5.24 1.16
CA ARG A 413 1.38 4.93 2.56
C ARG A 413 1.14 6.16 3.46
N LYS A 414 0.02 6.11 4.20
CA LYS A 414 -0.30 6.89 5.42
C LYS A 414 0.81 6.73 6.45
N THR A 415 1.30 7.83 6.99
CA THR A 415 1.74 7.90 8.38
C THR A 415 0.73 8.74 9.14
N GLN A 416 0.67 8.56 10.46
CA GLN A 416 -0.32 9.18 11.35
C GLN A 416 -0.35 10.73 11.30
N ARG A 417 0.57 11.36 10.55
CA ARG A 417 0.69 12.82 10.36
C ARG A 417 0.05 13.36 9.09
N CYS A 418 -0.37 12.52 8.15
CA CYS A 418 -0.94 12.98 6.89
C CYS A 418 -2.47 12.94 6.98
N THR A 419 -3.11 14.11 6.99
CA THR A 419 -4.54 14.23 6.71
C THR A 419 -4.84 13.56 5.37
N SER A 420 -5.86 12.71 5.33
CA SER A 420 -6.26 11.87 4.20
C SER A 420 -6.41 12.63 2.87
N SER A 421 -6.49 13.95 2.93
CA SER A 421 -6.83 14.86 1.85
C SER A 421 -5.69 15.22 0.88
N CYS A 422 -4.43 14.79 1.08
CA CYS A 422 -3.32 15.19 0.18
C CYS A 422 -2.57 14.03 -0.48
N ILE A 423 -2.62 12.81 0.09
CA ILE A 423 -1.85 11.65 -0.40
C ILE A 423 -2.19 11.33 -1.86
N TYR A 424 -3.47 11.42 -2.25
CA TYR A 424 -3.94 11.12 -3.61
C TYR A 424 -3.44 12.10 -4.68
N LEU A 425 -2.99 13.31 -4.31
CA LEU A 425 -2.35 14.27 -5.22
C LEU A 425 -0.87 13.93 -5.47
N PHE A 426 -0.24 13.20 -4.54
CA PHE A 426 1.15 12.74 -4.66
C PHE A 426 1.26 11.35 -5.28
N VAL A 427 0.16 10.58 -5.24
CA VAL A 427 0.12 9.21 -5.78
C VAL A 427 0.35 9.11 -7.30
N PRO A 428 0.10 10.10 -8.18
CA PRO A 428 0.41 9.95 -9.59
C PRO A 428 1.91 9.79 -9.91
N PHE A 429 2.81 10.21 -9.01
CA PHE A 429 4.25 10.18 -9.27
C PHE A 429 4.86 8.85 -8.84
N ALA A 430 5.48 8.10 -9.75
CA ALA A 430 6.18 6.87 -9.40
C ALA A 430 7.28 7.15 -8.37
N LEU A 431 7.62 6.17 -7.53
CA LEU A 431 8.71 6.29 -6.54
C LEU A 431 10.05 6.73 -7.17
N PHE A 432 10.24 6.40 -8.45
CA PHE A 432 11.38 6.77 -9.27
C PHE A 432 11.41 8.28 -9.62
N ASP A 433 10.25 8.90 -9.85
CA ASP A 433 10.14 10.31 -10.22
C ASP A 433 10.41 11.23 -9.02
N ILE A 434 10.16 10.75 -7.79
CA ILE A 434 10.45 11.49 -6.55
C ILE A 434 11.94 11.81 -6.43
N HIS A 435 12.83 10.91 -6.89
CA HIS A 435 14.27 11.15 -6.86
C HIS A 435 14.68 12.33 -7.74
N GLN A 436 13.98 12.52 -8.87
CA GLN A 436 14.28 13.59 -9.83
C GLN A 436 13.54 14.90 -9.50
N ALA A 437 12.61 14.87 -8.54
CA ALA A 437 11.79 16.00 -8.13
C ALA A 437 12.07 16.40 -6.67
N PRO A 438 13.04 17.31 -6.42
CA PRO A 438 13.36 17.79 -5.07
C PRO A 438 12.16 18.36 -4.31
N VAL A 439 11.21 18.99 -5.01
CA VAL A 439 9.99 19.54 -4.41
C VAL A 439 9.14 18.44 -3.81
N LEU A 440 8.87 17.38 -4.58
CA LEU A 440 8.12 16.22 -4.10
C LEU A 440 8.83 15.54 -2.95
N GLN A 441 10.14 15.32 -3.06
CA GLN A 441 10.90 14.67 -2.01
C GLN A 441 10.85 15.45 -0.69
N TYR A 442 10.92 16.79 -0.75
CA TYR A 442 10.82 17.63 0.44
C TYR A 442 9.40 17.62 1.01
N LEU A 443 8.36 17.58 0.18
CA LEU A 443 6.97 17.43 0.65
C LEU A 443 6.75 16.06 1.32
N TYR A 444 7.29 14.97 0.76
CA TYR A 444 7.26 13.65 1.39
C TYR A 444 7.96 13.64 2.74
N TYR A 445 9.05 14.39 2.87
CA TYR A 445 9.73 14.58 4.15
C TYR A 445 8.86 15.37 5.14
N LEU A 446 8.28 16.50 4.76
CA LEU A 446 7.48 17.33 5.67
C LEU A 446 6.19 16.62 6.11
N ALA A 447 5.48 16.01 5.16
CA ALA A 447 4.25 15.26 5.40
C ALA A 447 4.53 13.85 5.97
N GLN A 448 5.80 13.44 6.05
CA GLN A 448 6.23 12.12 6.51
C GLN A 448 5.52 10.98 5.77
N VAL A 449 5.33 11.07 4.46
CA VAL A 449 4.64 10.02 3.67
C VAL A 449 5.54 8.79 3.56
N GLY A 450 4.97 7.61 3.82
CA GLY A 450 5.71 6.35 3.85
C GLY A 450 6.06 5.83 2.45
N ILE A 451 7.31 5.44 2.24
CA ILE A 451 7.82 4.89 0.99
C ILE A 451 8.35 3.47 1.23
N ALA A 452 7.71 2.46 0.64
CA ALA A 452 8.26 1.11 0.60
C ALA A 452 9.10 0.92 -0.65
N MET A 453 10.31 0.40 -0.45
CA MET A 453 11.28 0.21 -1.52
C MET A 453 11.77 -1.23 -1.50
N SER A 454 11.90 -1.81 -2.69
CA SER A 454 12.42 -3.16 -2.90
C SER A 454 13.71 -3.09 -3.73
N PRO A 455 14.88 -2.90 -3.09
CA PRO A 455 16.14 -2.67 -3.79
C PRO A 455 16.58 -3.78 -4.75
N LEU A 456 16.34 -5.07 -4.43
CA LEU A 456 16.70 -6.18 -5.32
C LEU A 456 15.81 -6.26 -6.55
N SER A 457 14.52 -6.00 -6.40
CA SER A 457 13.57 -5.85 -7.51
C SER A 457 14.02 -4.70 -8.42
N ASN A 458 14.25 -3.52 -7.83
CA ASN A 458 14.72 -2.34 -8.56
C ASN A 458 16.03 -2.60 -9.30
N ASN A 459 16.96 -3.35 -8.69
CA ASN A 459 18.22 -3.76 -9.32
C ASN A 459 18.05 -4.59 -10.58
N SER A 460 17.01 -5.42 -10.61
CA SER A 460 16.75 -6.33 -11.72
C SER A 460 15.94 -5.67 -12.83
N LEU A 461 15.08 -4.70 -12.49
CA LEU A 461 14.12 -4.08 -13.43
C LEU A 461 14.54 -2.70 -13.93
N PHE A 462 15.06 -1.81 -13.07
CA PHE A 462 15.14 -0.37 -13.37
C PHE A 462 16.51 0.26 -13.18
N LEU A 463 17.22 -0.08 -12.10
CA LEU A 463 18.33 0.72 -11.60
C LEU A 463 19.31 -0.13 -10.81
N SER A 464 20.61 -0.02 -11.10
CA SER A 464 21.62 -0.77 -10.34
C SER A 464 21.56 -0.51 -8.82
N TYR A 465 21.82 -1.55 -8.03
CA TYR A 465 21.66 -1.55 -6.58
C TYR A 465 22.38 -0.38 -5.88
N HIS A 466 23.59 -0.06 -6.34
CA HIS A 466 24.42 1.03 -5.79
C HIS A 466 23.85 2.43 -6.03
N ARG A 467 23.00 2.59 -7.06
CA ARG A 467 22.37 3.86 -7.41
C ARG A 467 20.99 4.02 -6.77
N ASN A 468 20.49 3.02 -6.05
CA ASN A 468 19.20 3.09 -5.39
C ASN A 468 19.18 4.27 -4.38
N PRO A 469 18.11 5.08 -4.36
CA PRO A 469 18.08 6.28 -3.52
C PRO A 469 17.72 6.01 -2.05
N LEU A 470 17.43 4.77 -1.66
CA LEU A 470 17.09 4.40 -0.28
C LEU A 470 18.05 4.96 0.78
N PRO A 471 19.39 4.77 0.69
CA PRO A 471 20.32 5.33 1.69
C PRO A 471 20.24 6.86 1.77
N GLU A 472 20.00 7.54 0.66
CA GLU A 472 19.86 9.00 0.61
C GLU A 472 18.51 9.44 1.21
N TYR A 473 17.44 8.68 0.99
CA TYR A 473 16.13 8.95 1.58
C TYR A 473 16.16 8.76 3.09
N LEU A 474 16.82 7.69 3.55
CA LEU A 474 17.04 7.44 4.97
C LEU A 474 17.92 8.53 5.59
N SER A 475 18.98 9.00 4.92
CA SER A 475 19.83 10.07 5.47
C SER A 475 19.06 11.37 5.64
N ARG A 476 18.23 11.73 4.63
CA ARG A 476 17.34 12.89 4.66
C ARG A 476 16.22 12.79 5.70
N GLY A 477 15.91 11.59 6.19
CA GLY A 477 14.87 11.36 7.19
C GLY A 477 13.47 11.21 6.61
N LEU A 478 13.35 10.78 5.34
CA LEU A 478 12.08 10.33 4.79
C LEU A 478 11.67 9.02 5.48
N MET A 479 10.37 8.79 5.59
CA MET A 479 9.87 7.54 6.15
C MET A 479 9.95 6.42 5.12
N VAL A 480 11.05 5.68 5.15
CA VAL A 480 11.32 4.56 4.24
C VAL A 480 11.28 3.21 4.96
N SER A 481 10.83 2.18 4.26
CA SER A 481 10.88 0.78 4.69
C SER A 481 11.40 -0.12 3.55
N LEU A 482 12.12 -1.17 3.91
CA LEU A 482 12.48 -2.25 2.98
C LEU A 482 11.32 -3.21 2.76
N SER A 483 11.21 -3.73 1.54
CA SER A 483 10.20 -4.70 1.11
C SER A 483 10.78 -5.66 0.07
N THR A 484 10.08 -6.77 -0.20
CA THR A 484 10.61 -7.83 -1.08
C THR A 484 10.03 -7.85 -2.49
N ASP A 485 8.86 -7.25 -2.70
CA ASP A 485 8.14 -7.24 -3.98
C ASP A 485 7.75 -8.66 -4.44
N ASP A 486 8.60 -9.31 -5.25
CA ASP A 486 8.46 -10.68 -5.70
C ASP A 486 9.59 -11.60 -5.20
N PRO A 487 9.48 -12.20 -4.00
CA PRO A 487 10.41 -13.22 -3.52
C PRO A 487 10.71 -14.33 -4.54
N LEU A 488 9.68 -14.78 -5.25
CA LEU A 488 9.78 -15.83 -6.25
C LEU A 488 10.74 -15.49 -7.39
N GLN A 489 10.90 -14.21 -7.72
CA GLN A 489 11.69 -13.78 -8.88
C GLN A 489 13.07 -13.25 -8.50
N PHE A 490 13.22 -12.71 -7.28
CA PHE A 490 14.41 -11.93 -6.90
C PHE A 490 15.23 -12.52 -5.75
N HIS A 491 14.68 -13.46 -4.98
CA HIS A 491 15.28 -13.92 -3.72
C HIS A 491 15.67 -15.39 -3.77
N PHE A 492 16.78 -15.73 -3.11
CA PHE A 492 17.29 -17.11 -3.06
C PHE A 492 17.06 -17.79 -1.72
N THR A 493 16.89 -17.02 -0.64
CA THR A 493 16.81 -17.56 0.73
C THR A 493 15.39 -17.96 1.13
N LYS A 494 15.25 -18.68 2.27
CA LYS A 494 13.93 -19.02 2.84
C LYS A 494 13.22 -17.76 3.41
N GLU A 495 13.99 -16.79 3.88
CA GLU A 495 13.49 -15.57 4.54
C GLU A 495 13.81 -14.35 3.66
N PRO A 496 12.97 -14.03 2.65
CA PRO A 496 13.30 -13.04 1.63
C PRO A 496 13.51 -11.64 2.21
N LEU A 497 12.68 -11.23 3.19
CA LEU A 497 12.82 -9.92 3.83
C LEU A 497 14.18 -9.80 4.54
N MET A 498 14.62 -10.86 5.23
CA MET A 498 15.92 -10.86 5.92
C MET A 498 17.09 -10.80 4.95
N GLU A 499 16.96 -11.38 3.76
CA GLU A 499 17.93 -11.26 2.67
C GLU A 499 18.06 -9.81 2.18
N GLU A 500 16.96 -9.09 1.98
CA GLU A 500 16.99 -7.65 1.64
C GLU A 500 17.73 -6.83 2.70
N TYR A 501 17.38 -6.99 3.98
CA TYR A 501 18.09 -6.29 5.07
C TYR A 501 19.58 -6.66 5.11
N SER A 502 19.92 -7.94 4.89
CA SER A 502 21.30 -8.41 4.93
C SER A 502 22.14 -7.79 3.81
N ILE A 503 21.61 -7.79 2.58
CA ILE A 503 22.31 -7.23 1.42
C ILE A 503 22.41 -5.70 1.55
N ALA A 504 21.33 -5.02 1.94
CA ALA A 504 21.33 -3.57 2.16
C ALA A 504 22.38 -3.15 3.19
N THR A 505 22.50 -3.91 4.29
CA THR A 505 23.49 -3.67 5.34
C THR A 505 24.92 -3.82 4.85
N GLN A 506 25.21 -4.87 4.06
CA GLN A 506 26.56 -5.10 3.55
C GLN A 506 26.96 -4.09 2.46
N VAL A 507 26.04 -3.73 1.57
CA VAL A 507 26.33 -2.84 0.45
C VAL A 507 26.38 -1.37 0.88
N TRP A 508 25.41 -0.91 1.68
CA TRP A 508 25.34 0.49 2.13
C TRP A 508 25.96 0.75 3.50
N LYS A 509 26.49 -0.30 4.15
CA LYS A 509 27.14 -0.22 5.48
C LYS A 509 26.21 0.38 6.55
N LEU A 510 24.94 -0.03 6.53
CA LEU A 510 23.95 0.42 7.51
C LEU A 510 24.33 -0.08 8.92
N SER A 511 24.13 0.76 9.92
CA SER A 511 24.33 0.38 11.32
C SER A 511 23.14 -0.44 11.84
N SER A 512 23.32 -1.09 13.00
CA SER A 512 22.21 -1.75 13.71
C SER A 512 21.08 -0.77 14.03
N CYS A 513 21.41 0.48 14.37
CA CYS A 513 20.45 1.55 14.60
C CYS A 513 19.60 1.84 13.35
N ASP A 514 20.24 1.95 12.18
CA ASP A 514 19.58 2.23 10.91
C ASP A 514 18.64 1.08 10.50
N MET A 515 19.09 -0.18 10.67
CA MET A 515 18.25 -1.35 10.42
C MET A 515 17.02 -1.37 11.34
N CYS A 516 17.18 -1.03 12.63
CA CYS A 516 16.06 -0.96 13.57
C CYS A 516 15.11 0.20 13.25
N GLU A 517 15.64 1.34 12.76
CA GLU A 517 14.83 2.48 12.30
C GLU A 517 13.98 2.09 11.09
N LEU A 518 14.54 1.41 10.09
CA LEU A 518 13.81 0.89 8.93
C LEU A 518 12.72 -0.12 9.34
N ALA A 519 13.03 -1.02 10.27
CA ALA A 519 12.06 -1.98 10.80
C ALA A 519 10.93 -1.29 11.57
N ARG A 520 11.24 -0.29 12.42
CA ARG A 520 10.24 0.53 13.11
C ARG A 520 9.33 1.26 12.12
N ASN A 521 9.91 1.87 11.09
CA ASN A 521 9.14 2.56 10.05
C ASN A 521 8.23 1.60 9.30
N SER A 522 8.68 0.37 9.01
CA SER A 522 7.83 -0.67 8.38
C SER A 522 6.56 -0.96 9.19
N VAL A 523 6.67 -1.02 10.52
CA VAL A 523 5.52 -1.21 11.41
C VAL A 523 4.61 0.01 11.43
N LEU A 524 5.16 1.23 11.50
CA LEU A 524 4.38 2.46 11.48
C LEU A 524 3.55 2.57 10.19
N MET A 525 4.18 2.26 9.06
CA MET A 525 3.60 2.28 7.72
C MET A 525 2.59 1.17 7.44
N SER A 526 2.58 0.12 8.26
CA SER A 526 1.73 -1.05 8.02
C SER A 526 0.24 -0.78 8.29
N GLY A 527 -0.66 -1.58 7.73
CA GLY A 527 -2.10 -1.57 7.94
C GLY A 527 -2.58 -2.38 9.14
N PHE A 528 -1.67 -2.84 10.01
CA PHE A 528 -2.07 -3.54 11.24
C PHE A 528 -2.82 -2.63 12.22
N SER A 529 -3.67 -3.23 13.06
CA SER A 529 -4.50 -2.49 14.02
C SER A 529 -3.67 -1.69 15.01
N HIS A 530 -4.28 -0.63 15.56
CA HIS A 530 -3.65 0.23 16.56
C HIS A 530 -3.20 -0.60 17.78
N LYS A 531 -4.04 -1.55 18.21
CA LYS A 531 -3.71 -2.51 19.27
C LYS A 531 -2.44 -3.32 18.95
N ALA A 532 -2.32 -3.88 17.75
CA ALA A 532 -1.13 -4.66 17.36
C ALA A 532 0.14 -3.79 17.33
N LYS A 533 0.05 -2.58 16.77
CA LYS A 533 1.17 -1.62 16.76
C LYS A 533 1.57 -1.18 18.16
N SER A 534 0.60 -0.98 19.06
CA SER A 534 0.83 -0.65 20.46
C SER A 534 1.60 -1.76 21.19
N TYR A 535 1.29 -3.03 20.93
CA TYR A 535 2.10 -4.16 21.41
C TYR A 535 3.53 -4.13 20.88
N TRP A 536 3.74 -3.81 19.60
CA TRP A 536 5.05 -3.91 18.96
C TRP A 536 5.97 -2.71 19.17
N LEU A 537 5.43 -1.49 19.25
CA LEU A 537 6.21 -0.25 19.35
C LEU A 537 6.15 0.37 20.74
N GLY A 538 5.09 0.08 21.51
CA GLY A 538 4.85 0.63 22.85
C GLY A 538 3.48 1.31 22.97
N PRO A 539 2.99 1.51 24.20
CA PRO A 539 1.70 2.13 24.47
C PRO A 539 1.57 3.55 23.91
N SER A 540 2.66 4.31 23.96
CA SER A 540 2.73 5.73 23.60
C SER A 540 3.14 5.97 22.15
N TYR A 541 3.13 4.95 21.28
CA TYR A 541 3.69 5.07 19.93
C TYR A 541 3.01 6.14 19.05
N SER A 542 1.76 6.50 19.38
CA SER A 542 0.97 7.53 18.71
C SER A 542 1.35 8.96 19.07
N ARG A 543 2.11 9.15 20.15
CA ARG A 543 2.62 10.48 20.55
C ARG A 543 3.73 10.94 19.62
N GLU A 544 4.09 12.21 19.70
CA GLU A 544 5.19 12.77 18.94
C GLU A 544 6.50 12.82 19.73
N GLY A 545 7.62 12.78 19.02
CA GLY A 545 8.95 12.93 19.61
C GLY A 545 9.48 11.66 20.30
N PRO A 546 10.46 11.80 21.21
CA PRO A 546 11.08 10.67 21.89
C PRO A 546 10.11 9.83 22.72
N GLU A 547 9.05 10.44 23.26
CA GLU A 547 8.01 9.73 24.03
C GLU A 547 7.28 8.64 23.21
N SER A 548 7.31 8.76 21.88
CA SER A 548 6.72 7.78 20.95
C SER A 548 7.49 6.46 20.86
N ASN A 549 8.68 6.39 21.47
CA ASN A 549 9.59 5.28 21.28
C ASN A 549 9.83 4.54 22.59
N ASP A 550 9.58 3.23 22.58
CA ASP A 550 10.09 2.34 23.60
C ASP A 550 11.28 1.54 23.04
N ILE A 551 12.49 1.92 23.43
CA ILE A 551 13.74 1.25 23.01
C ILE A 551 13.73 -0.24 23.36
N ARG A 552 12.99 -0.67 24.40
CA ARG A 552 12.89 -2.09 24.78
C ARG A 552 12.07 -2.91 23.78
N ARG A 553 11.35 -2.26 22.87
CA ARG A 553 10.55 -2.91 21.82
C ARG A 553 11.12 -2.63 20.43
N THR A 554 11.52 -1.39 20.16
CA THR A 554 12.00 -0.96 18.83
C THR A 554 13.50 -1.14 18.65
N ASN A 555 14.28 -1.20 19.74
CA ASN A 555 15.75 -1.13 19.74
C ASN A 555 16.33 0.11 19.02
N VAL A 556 15.51 1.13 18.77
CA VAL A 556 15.96 2.42 18.22
C VAL A 556 16.30 3.34 19.39
N PRO A 557 17.53 3.86 19.50
CA PRO A 557 17.90 4.80 20.56
C PRO A 557 17.06 6.07 20.54
N ASP A 558 16.67 6.56 21.71
CA ASP A 558 15.92 7.82 21.84
C ASP A 558 16.69 9.02 21.28
N ILE A 559 18.03 8.95 21.28
CA ILE A 559 18.91 9.94 20.64
C ILE A 559 18.60 10.09 19.14
N ARG A 560 18.35 8.97 18.45
CA ARG A 560 18.00 8.97 17.01
C ARG A 560 16.62 9.57 16.81
N VAL A 561 15.65 9.16 17.62
CA VAL A 561 14.25 9.63 17.53
C VAL A 561 14.16 11.14 17.83
N ALA A 562 14.87 11.59 18.87
CA ALA A 562 14.99 13.01 19.22
C ALA A 562 15.53 13.81 18.04
N TYR A 563 16.67 13.40 17.49
CA TYR A 563 17.28 14.04 16.32
C TYR A 563 16.31 14.17 15.12
N ARG A 564 15.59 13.10 14.78
CA ARG A 564 14.60 13.10 13.69
C ARG A 564 13.45 14.07 13.98
N SER A 565 12.93 14.05 15.21
CA SER A 565 11.81 14.90 15.61
C SER A 565 12.16 16.37 15.68
N GLU A 566 13.31 16.71 16.26
CA GLU A 566 13.83 18.09 16.36
C GLU A 566 14.09 18.65 14.97
N THR A 567 14.74 17.87 14.09
CA THR A 567 15.04 18.31 12.73
C THR A 567 13.76 18.54 11.92
N LEU A 568 12.76 17.67 12.04
CA LEU A 568 11.47 17.88 11.36
C LEU A 568 10.76 19.13 11.89
N LEU A 569 10.76 19.33 13.21
CA LEU A 569 10.14 20.49 13.84
C LEU A 569 10.82 21.80 13.41
N GLU A 570 12.15 21.83 13.32
CA GLU A 570 12.90 22.98 12.80
C GLU A 570 12.50 23.34 11.36
N GLU A 571 12.37 22.35 10.47
CA GLU A 571 11.95 22.58 9.07
C GLU A 571 10.51 23.09 8.99
N LEU A 572 9.59 22.52 9.79
CA LEU A 572 8.20 22.98 9.86
C LEU A 572 8.10 24.40 10.44
N GLN A 573 8.90 24.72 11.47
CA GLN A 573 8.98 26.06 12.04
C GLN A 573 9.51 27.08 11.03
N LEU A 574 10.51 26.71 10.23
CA LEU A 574 11.06 27.57 9.18
C LEU A 574 9.98 27.96 8.16
N ILE A 575 9.18 26.99 7.71
CA ILE A 575 8.08 27.24 6.76
C ILE A 575 6.98 28.07 7.41
N THR A 576 6.55 27.69 8.63
CA THR A 576 5.48 28.39 9.34
C THR A 576 5.87 29.82 9.69
N HIS A 577 7.14 30.06 10.05
CA HIS A 577 7.65 31.39 10.32
C HIS A 577 7.64 32.25 9.06
N ALA A 578 8.06 31.71 7.91
CA ALA A 578 8.01 32.44 6.64
C ALA A 578 6.58 32.88 6.29
N VAL A 579 5.59 31.99 6.44
CA VAL A 579 4.16 32.31 6.20
C VAL A 579 3.68 33.42 7.13
N ARG A 580 4.02 33.35 8.43
CA ARG A 580 3.62 34.38 9.40
C ARG A 580 4.25 35.74 9.14
N THR A 581 5.49 35.78 8.68
CA THR A 581 6.16 37.05 8.33
C THR A 581 5.53 37.67 7.10
N GLU A 582 5.16 36.89 6.10
CA GLU A 582 4.43 37.36 4.91
C GLU A 582 3.03 37.91 5.28
N GLU A 583 2.32 37.26 6.19
CA GLU A 583 1.05 37.78 6.75
C GLU A 583 1.23 39.11 7.49
N LEU A 584 2.36 39.31 8.18
CA LEU A 584 2.65 40.57 8.88
C LEU A 584 3.05 41.69 7.91
N ASP A 585 3.88 41.38 6.90
CA ASP A 585 4.31 42.35 5.88
C ASP A 585 3.14 42.81 4.98
N THR A 586 2.17 41.93 4.72
CA THR A 586 0.95 42.28 3.96
C THR A 586 -0.04 43.15 4.73
N ILE A 587 -0.08 43.05 6.07
CA ILE A 587 -0.91 43.92 6.93
C ILE A 587 -0.35 45.35 6.97
N ASP A 588 0.98 45.52 7.03
CA ASP A 588 1.62 46.84 7.06
C ASP A 588 1.50 47.60 5.71
N GLU A 589 1.34 46.89 4.59
CA GLU A 589 1.10 47.52 3.26
C GLU A 589 -0.36 47.99 3.06
N GLU A 590 -1.36 47.35 3.67
CA GLU A 590 -2.75 47.82 3.59
C GLU A 590 -3.01 49.08 4.45
N ASP A 591 -2.35 49.22 5.60
CA ASP A 591 -2.50 50.38 6.49
C ASP A 591 -1.80 51.66 5.99
N SER A 592 -0.96 51.57 4.95
CA SER A 592 -0.18 52.70 4.43
C SER A 592 -0.79 53.43 3.22
N LEU A 593 -2.00 53.05 2.76
CA LEU A 593 -2.67 53.63 1.58
C LEU A 593 -3.95 54.46 1.85
N SER A 594 -4.18 54.98 3.06
CA SER A 594 -5.32 55.87 3.35
C SER A 594 -4.97 57.24 3.94
N MET A 595 -4.15 58.04 3.24
CA MET A 595 -4.04 59.48 3.54
C MET A 595 -4.81 60.30 2.50
N GLY A 596 -6.13 60.37 2.66
CA GLY A 596 -6.99 61.34 1.98
C GLY A 596 -6.88 62.74 2.60
N PRO A 597 -7.10 63.83 1.83
CA PRO A 597 -6.77 65.18 2.26
C PRO A 597 -7.74 65.73 3.32
N LEU A 598 -7.19 66.31 4.39
CA LEU A 598 -7.91 67.03 5.45
C LEU A 598 -8.72 68.22 4.89
N PRO A 599 -9.98 68.43 5.29
CA PRO A 599 -10.77 69.58 4.85
C PRO A 599 -10.35 70.85 5.60
N ALA A 600 -10.15 71.92 4.83
CA ALA A 600 -9.88 73.26 5.32
C ALA A 600 -11.10 73.80 6.10
N GLY A 601 -10.84 74.26 7.34
CA GLY A 601 -11.84 74.89 8.20
C GLY A 601 -12.37 76.21 7.64
N GLY A 602 -13.69 76.36 7.66
CA GLY A 602 -14.39 77.59 7.34
C GLY A 602 -14.96 78.26 8.59
N ARG A 603 -14.45 79.47 8.85
CA ARG A 603 -14.96 80.60 9.65
C ARG A 603 -15.26 80.42 11.13
#